data_AF-A0A1G7QZ65-F1
#
_entry.id   AF-A0A1G7QZ65-F1
#
_cell.length_a   1.000
_cell.length_b   1.000
_cell.length_c   1.000
_cell.angle_alpha   90.00
_cell.angle_beta   90.00
_cell.angle_gamma   90.00
#
_symmetry.space_group_name_H-M   'P 1'
#
loop_
_entity.id
_entity.type
_entity.pdbx_description
1 polymer ?
#
loop_
_entity_poly.entity_id
_entity_poly.type
_entity_poly.pdbx_seq_one_letter_code
_entity_poly.pdbx_strand_id
1 'polypeptide(L)'
;MVAVATIAAHDHDGAMDHYRAVASRSAALAQAQSSPFSIDVRFTGGLSDRQQAAFATAADRWARMIVGDLPAVDVDGETVDDVLVLASGAAIDGAGQILGQAGPTRVRPASAGGLPAVGEMQFDTADLARMEADGTLDDVIAHEMGHVLGIGTLWTPLLRGRGTDDPRFTGAGAVAQWGALGGTGAVPVENTGGAGTREGHWRETTFGTELMSGFIAEAQNPLSRVTVASLADLGYVVDLDAAEPYTLPTPSSAAAIVAGPGRRCRVERPRVAVLPESAVDG
;
A
#
# COMPACT_ATOMS: atom_id res chain seq x y z
N MET A 1 30.87 14.03 4.47
CA MET A 1 29.92 15.11 4.14
C MET A 1 28.71 14.46 3.52
N VAL A 2 27.66 14.27 4.31
CA VAL A 2 26.40 13.67 3.83
C VAL A 2 25.56 14.82 3.30
N ALA A 3 25.22 14.78 2.01
CA ALA A 3 24.27 15.71 1.43
C ALA A 3 22.89 15.40 2.03
N VAL A 4 22.42 16.30 2.90
CA VAL A 4 21.02 16.34 3.29
C VAL A 4 20.26 16.79 2.05
N ALA A 5 19.52 15.88 1.43
CA ALA A 5 18.59 16.23 0.38
C ALA A 5 17.49 17.07 1.02
N THR A 6 17.53 18.39 0.78
CA THR A 6 16.47 19.30 1.16
C THR A 6 15.22 18.88 0.40
N ILE A 7 14.25 18.30 1.09
CA ILE A 7 12.89 18.16 0.58
C ILE A 7 12.41 19.59 0.36
N ALA A 8 12.10 19.96 -0.88
CA ALA A 8 11.54 21.26 -1.19
C ALA A 8 10.18 21.34 -0.50
N ALA A 9 10.11 22.12 0.58
CA ALA A 9 8.85 22.55 1.16
C ALA A 9 8.08 23.31 0.08
N HIS A 10 7.05 22.68 -0.47
CA HIS A 10 6.06 23.38 -1.28
C HIS A 10 5.15 24.12 -0.29
N ASP A 11 5.36 25.43 -0.18
CA ASP A 11 4.36 26.35 0.37
C ASP A 11 3.13 26.31 -0.55
N HIS A 12 2.09 25.57 -0.16
CA HIS A 12 0.78 25.62 -0.80
C HIS A 12 -0.27 26.04 0.22
N ASP A 13 -0.57 27.34 0.22
CA ASP A 13 -1.69 27.98 0.92
C ASP A 13 -3.00 27.82 0.09
N GLY A 14 -3.28 26.58 -0.34
CA GLY A 14 -4.46 26.24 -1.14
C GLY A 14 -4.66 24.73 -1.30
N ALA A 15 -5.92 24.30 -1.34
CA ALA A 15 -6.28 22.90 -1.52
C ALA A 15 -5.61 22.32 -2.78
N MET A 16 -4.91 21.19 -2.62
CA MET A 16 -4.38 20.43 -3.75
C MET A 16 -5.51 19.59 -4.33
N ASP A 17 -5.91 19.85 -5.58
CA ASP A 17 -6.89 19.01 -6.27
C ASP A 17 -6.24 17.71 -6.81
N HIS A 18 -4.91 17.70 -6.94
CA HIS A 18 -4.13 16.59 -7.50
C HIS A 18 -2.67 16.60 -7.01
N TYR A 19 -2.08 15.41 -6.89
CA TYR A 19 -0.66 15.19 -6.65
C TYR A 19 -0.15 14.04 -7.53
N ARG A 20 1.06 14.14 -8.07
CA ARG A 20 1.69 13.04 -8.84
C ARG A 20 3.05 12.68 -8.25
N ALA A 21 3.14 11.49 -7.66
CA ALA A 21 4.41 10.90 -7.28
C ALA A 21 5.05 10.23 -8.51
N VAL A 22 6.34 10.46 -8.74
CA VAL A 22 7.08 9.84 -9.86
C VAL A 22 8.34 9.19 -9.33
N ALA A 23 8.54 7.93 -9.68
CA ALA A 23 9.72 7.17 -9.29
C ALA A 23 11.01 7.79 -9.87
N SER A 24 12.13 7.48 -9.22
CA SER A 24 13.43 7.96 -9.67
C SER A 24 13.76 7.42 -11.06
N ARG A 25 13.96 8.30 -12.05
CA ARG A 25 14.38 7.92 -13.40
C ARG A 25 15.68 7.11 -13.40
N SER A 26 16.61 7.40 -12.51
CA SER A 26 17.84 6.62 -12.41
C SER A 26 17.60 5.21 -11.87
N ALA A 27 16.67 5.05 -10.92
CA ALA A 27 16.27 3.73 -10.42
C ALA A 27 15.54 2.93 -11.50
N ALA A 28 14.64 3.56 -12.25
CA ALA A 28 13.96 2.96 -13.40
C ALA A 28 14.97 2.45 -14.45
N LEU A 29 15.93 3.28 -14.84
CA LEU A 29 16.99 2.91 -15.79
C LEU A 29 17.90 1.79 -15.25
N ALA A 30 18.19 1.77 -13.95
CA ALA A 30 18.95 0.70 -13.32
C ALA A 30 18.24 -0.67 -13.45
N GLN A 31 16.91 -0.66 -13.49
CA GLN A 31 16.06 -1.82 -13.73
C GLN A 31 15.64 -1.99 -15.21
N ALA A 32 16.39 -1.38 -16.13
CA ALA A 32 16.19 -1.43 -17.59
C ALA A 32 14.80 -0.93 -18.07
N GLN A 33 14.19 0.00 -17.34
CA GLN A 33 12.91 0.63 -17.68
C GLN A 33 13.14 1.94 -18.43
N SER A 34 12.39 2.18 -19.52
CA SER A 34 12.49 3.41 -20.31
C SER A 34 11.74 4.59 -19.70
N SER A 35 10.73 4.31 -18.87
CA SER A 35 9.89 5.28 -18.18
C SER A 35 9.79 4.91 -16.68
N PRO A 36 9.75 5.90 -15.77
CA PRO A 36 9.55 5.64 -14.35
C PRO A 36 8.08 5.44 -14.01
N PHE A 37 7.81 4.54 -13.06
CA PHE A 37 6.49 4.40 -12.44
C PHE A 37 5.99 5.70 -11.80
N SER A 38 4.67 5.87 -11.73
CA SER A 38 4.00 7.01 -11.12
C SER A 38 2.70 6.62 -10.40
N ILE A 39 2.33 7.44 -9.41
CA ILE A 39 1.05 7.37 -8.73
C ILE A 39 0.43 8.75 -8.81
N ASP A 40 -0.68 8.86 -9.51
CA ASP A 40 -1.53 10.04 -9.54
C ASP A 40 -2.56 9.95 -8.41
N VAL A 41 -2.65 10.97 -7.56
CA VAL A 41 -3.66 11.09 -6.50
C VAL A 41 -4.57 12.26 -6.84
N ARG A 42 -5.87 11.99 -7.04
CA ARG A 42 -6.89 13.00 -7.29
C ARG A 42 -7.76 13.15 -6.04
N PHE A 43 -7.80 14.35 -5.48
CA PHE A 43 -8.57 14.64 -4.29
C PHE A 43 -9.99 15.04 -4.68
N THR A 44 -10.99 14.30 -4.20
CA THR A 44 -12.40 14.50 -4.58
C THR A 44 -13.23 15.18 -3.51
N GLY A 45 -12.59 15.60 -2.41
CA GLY A 45 -13.17 16.45 -1.36
C GLY A 45 -13.09 15.87 0.05
N GLY A 46 -13.43 16.70 1.05
CA GLY A 46 -13.56 16.29 2.45
C GLY A 46 -12.26 16.06 3.22
N LEU A 47 -11.11 16.44 2.65
CA LEU A 47 -9.78 16.33 3.26
C LEU A 47 -9.19 17.73 3.51
N SER A 48 -8.55 17.93 4.66
CA SER A 48 -7.73 19.12 4.93
C SER A 48 -6.41 19.08 4.13
N ASP A 49 -5.72 20.22 4.03
CA ASP A 49 -4.41 20.29 3.35
C ASP A 49 -3.37 19.36 4.00
N ARG A 50 -3.37 19.25 5.34
CA ARG A 50 -2.49 18.31 6.07
C ARG A 50 -2.81 16.85 5.73
N GLN A 51 -4.08 16.52 5.53
CA GLN A 51 -4.50 15.17 5.16
C GLN A 51 -4.13 14.88 3.70
N GLN A 52 -4.34 15.83 2.78
CA GLN A 52 -3.90 15.71 1.39
C GLN A 52 -2.37 15.51 1.30
N ALA A 53 -1.60 16.24 2.10
CA ALA A 53 -0.14 16.06 2.18
C ALA A 53 0.27 14.66 2.69
N ALA A 54 -0.55 14.00 3.52
CA ALA A 54 -0.30 12.63 3.95
C ALA A 54 -0.43 11.63 2.78
N PHE A 55 -1.40 11.82 1.89
CA PHE A 55 -1.52 11.04 0.66
C PHE A 55 -0.35 11.27 -0.28
N ALA A 56 0.10 12.51 -0.44
CA ALA A 56 1.28 12.82 -1.24
C ALA A 56 2.52 12.10 -0.68
N THR A 57 2.71 12.15 0.64
CA THR A 57 3.81 11.46 1.33
C THR A 57 3.75 9.93 1.16
N ALA A 58 2.55 9.35 1.23
CA ALA A 58 2.32 7.93 0.98
C ALA A 58 2.62 7.54 -0.47
N ALA A 59 2.17 8.33 -1.44
CA ALA A 59 2.43 8.10 -2.86
C ALA A 59 3.93 8.16 -3.17
N ASP A 60 4.64 9.16 -2.65
CA ASP A 60 6.09 9.25 -2.77
C ASP A 60 6.78 8.04 -2.14
N ARG A 61 6.32 7.60 -0.97
CA ARG A 61 6.89 6.45 -0.25
C ARG A 61 6.81 5.18 -1.10
N TRP A 62 5.69 4.90 -1.73
CA TRP A 62 5.54 3.74 -2.64
C TRP A 62 6.32 3.92 -3.95
N ALA A 63 6.30 5.11 -4.55
CA ALA A 63 7.02 5.41 -5.79
C ALA A 63 8.56 5.37 -5.63
N ARG A 64 9.09 5.41 -4.39
CA ARG A 64 10.50 5.10 -4.15
C ARG A 64 10.85 3.64 -4.42
N MET A 65 9.92 2.71 -4.19
CA MET A 65 10.17 1.27 -4.24
C MET A 65 9.63 0.63 -5.52
N ILE A 66 8.59 1.19 -6.13
CA ILE A 66 8.07 0.76 -7.44
C ILE A 66 8.63 1.69 -8.49
N VAL A 67 9.40 1.16 -9.44
CA VAL A 67 10.23 1.99 -10.32
C VAL A 67 9.95 1.81 -11.80
N GLY A 68 9.36 0.69 -12.21
CA GLY A 68 9.06 0.45 -13.62
C GLY A 68 7.63 0.77 -14.01
N ASP A 69 7.56 1.40 -15.18
CA ASP A 69 6.37 1.72 -15.95
C ASP A 69 5.42 0.52 -16.11
N LEU A 70 4.13 0.80 -16.02
CA LEU A 70 3.06 -0.11 -16.39
C LEU A 70 2.43 0.34 -17.72
N PRO A 71 1.87 -0.59 -18.51
CA PRO A 71 1.16 -0.20 -19.73
C PRO A 71 0.04 0.79 -19.44
N ALA A 72 -0.02 1.93 -20.13
CA ALA A 72 -1.17 2.84 -20.02
C ALA A 72 -2.47 2.13 -20.44
N VAL A 73 -3.60 2.51 -19.83
CA VAL A 73 -4.92 1.97 -20.18
C VAL A 73 -5.99 3.07 -20.21
N ASP A 74 -6.96 2.96 -21.12
CA ASP A 74 -8.16 3.79 -21.11
C ASP A 74 -9.14 3.33 -20.03
N VAL A 75 -9.55 4.26 -19.18
CA VAL A 75 -10.58 4.06 -18.17
C VAL A 75 -11.64 5.12 -18.37
N ASP A 76 -12.80 4.70 -18.88
CA ASP A 76 -13.96 5.57 -19.10
C ASP A 76 -13.64 6.81 -19.97
N GLY A 77 -12.73 6.67 -20.96
CA GLY A 77 -12.29 7.74 -21.86
C GLY A 77 -11.14 8.60 -21.34
N GLU A 78 -10.56 8.25 -20.19
CA GLU A 78 -9.35 8.86 -19.63
C GLU A 78 -8.17 7.88 -19.72
N THR A 79 -7.06 8.30 -20.33
CA THR A 79 -5.82 7.52 -20.29
C THR A 79 -5.21 7.55 -18.89
N VAL A 80 -5.14 6.39 -18.25
CA VAL A 80 -4.47 6.19 -16.97
C VAL A 80 -3.10 5.57 -17.21
N ASP A 81 -2.08 6.37 -16.93
CA ASP A 81 -0.69 5.96 -16.85
C ASP A 81 -0.41 5.43 -15.44
N ASP A 82 0.19 4.24 -15.34
CA ASP A 82 0.40 3.53 -14.07
C ASP A 82 -0.86 3.40 -13.17
N VAL A 83 -0.93 4.14 -12.06
CA VAL A 83 -1.99 4.03 -11.04
C VAL A 83 -2.58 5.41 -10.71
N LEU A 84 -3.91 5.52 -10.83
CA LEU A 84 -4.70 6.63 -10.33
C LEU A 84 -5.39 6.26 -9.01
N VAL A 85 -5.24 7.09 -7.99
CA VAL A 85 -5.91 6.97 -6.69
C VAL A 85 -6.91 8.10 -6.54
N LEU A 86 -8.17 7.75 -6.33
CA LEU A 86 -9.23 8.71 -5.96
C LEU A 86 -9.30 8.80 -4.43
N ALA A 87 -8.93 9.96 -3.88
CA ALA A 87 -8.82 10.18 -2.43
C ALA A 87 -9.92 11.11 -1.90
N SER A 88 -10.62 10.71 -0.84
CA SER A 88 -11.65 11.53 -0.20
C SER A 88 -11.77 11.34 1.31
N GLY A 89 -12.35 12.35 1.96
CA GLY A 89 -12.89 12.25 3.30
C GLY A 89 -14.41 12.30 3.26
N ALA A 90 -15.08 11.40 3.96
CA ALA A 90 -16.54 11.39 4.09
C ALA A 90 -16.96 11.08 5.53
N ALA A 91 -18.20 11.39 5.89
CA ALA A 91 -18.80 10.81 7.10
C ALA A 91 -19.22 9.37 6.77
N ILE A 92 -18.71 8.40 7.52
CA ILE A 92 -19.00 6.97 7.30
C ILE A 92 -19.87 6.46 8.44
N ASP A 93 -19.27 6.26 9.61
CA ASP A 93 -19.97 5.73 10.80
C ASP A 93 -19.53 6.35 12.13
N GLY A 94 -18.66 7.36 12.07
CA GLY A 94 -18.15 8.07 13.23
C GLY A 94 -16.93 7.40 13.85
N ALA A 95 -16.45 7.95 14.96
CA ALA A 95 -15.13 7.59 15.47
C ALA A 95 -14.97 6.11 15.89
N GLY A 96 -13.88 5.48 15.44
CA GLY A 96 -13.34 4.23 15.99
C GLY A 96 -14.01 2.94 15.52
N GLN A 97 -14.89 3.03 14.52
CA GLN A 97 -15.45 1.85 13.84
C GLN A 97 -14.72 1.63 12.51
N ILE A 98 -15.25 2.10 11.39
CA ILE A 98 -14.63 1.96 10.07
C ILE A 98 -13.71 3.15 9.83
N LEU A 99 -12.40 2.89 9.74
CA LEU A 99 -11.42 3.95 9.44
C LEU A 99 -11.60 4.51 8.02
N GLY A 100 -12.09 3.67 7.10
CA GLY A 100 -12.28 4.02 5.71
C GLY A 100 -12.61 2.82 4.81
N GLN A 101 -12.46 3.02 3.51
CA GLN A 101 -12.42 1.98 2.48
C GLN A 101 -11.26 2.26 1.54
N ALA A 102 -10.51 1.22 1.15
CA ALA A 102 -9.38 1.36 0.27
C ALA A 102 -9.12 0.08 -0.55
N GLY A 103 -8.74 0.27 -1.81
CA GLY A 103 -8.34 -0.82 -2.68
C GLY A 103 -8.54 -0.50 -4.16
N PRO A 104 -8.17 -1.44 -5.04
CA PRO A 104 -8.33 -1.28 -6.47
C PRO A 104 -9.82 -1.30 -6.84
N THR A 105 -10.23 -0.43 -7.75
CA THR A 105 -11.56 -0.41 -8.37
C THR A 105 -11.50 -0.83 -9.85
N ARG A 106 -10.35 -0.64 -10.49
CA ARG A 106 -10.03 -1.10 -11.84
C ARG A 106 -8.68 -1.80 -11.85
N VAL A 107 -8.63 -2.98 -12.45
CA VAL A 107 -7.42 -3.77 -12.67
C VAL A 107 -7.21 -3.96 -14.17
N ARG A 108 -5.98 -3.85 -14.64
CA ARG A 108 -5.60 -4.08 -16.03
C ARG A 108 -5.98 -5.49 -16.49
N PRO A 109 -6.26 -5.70 -17.78
CA PRO A 109 -6.38 -7.06 -18.30
C PRO A 109 -5.06 -7.82 -18.13
N ALA A 110 -5.12 -9.14 -18.20
CA ALA A 110 -3.94 -10.00 -18.03
C ALA A 110 -2.85 -9.74 -19.09
N SER A 111 -3.24 -9.33 -20.29
CA SER A 111 -2.32 -8.91 -21.37
C SER A 111 -1.44 -7.72 -20.98
N ALA A 112 -1.94 -6.86 -20.08
CA ALA A 112 -1.25 -5.70 -19.52
C ALA A 112 -0.81 -5.94 -18.05
N GLY A 113 -0.59 -7.20 -17.67
CA GLY A 113 0.03 -7.59 -16.41
C GLY A 113 -0.95 -7.85 -15.25
N GLY A 114 -2.23 -7.48 -15.37
CA GLY A 114 -3.21 -7.75 -14.31
C GLY A 114 -3.02 -6.93 -13.03
N LEU A 115 -2.32 -5.79 -13.12
CA LEU A 115 -2.06 -4.88 -12.01
C LEU A 115 -3.13 -3.77 -11.90
N PRO A 116 -3.32 -3.15 -10.72
CA PRO A 116 -4.24 -2.03 -10.52
C PRO A 116 -4.02 -0.88 -11.51
N ALA A 117 -5.11 -0.27 -11.95
CA ALA A 117 -5.12 0.96 -12.74
C ALA A 117 -5.75 2.12 -11.98
N VAL A 118 -6.89 1.86 -11.34
CA VAL A 118 -7.58 2.84 -10.51
C VAL A 118 -7.85 2.22 -9.16
N GLY A 119 -7.59 2.98 -8.10
CA GLY A 119 -8.00 2.68 -6.74
C GLY A 119 -8.80 3.80 -6.13
N GLU A 120 -9.52 3.47 -5.07
CA GLU A 120 -10.23 4.42 -4.23
C GLU A 120 -9.67 4.33 -2.81
N MET A 121 -9.58 5.48 -2.15
CA MET A 121 -9.24 5.62 -0.75
C MET A 121 -10.15 6.67 -0.13
N GLN A 122 -11.11 6.22 0.69
CA GLN A 122 -12.05 7.10 1.38
C GLN A 122 -11.92 6.87 2.89
N PHE A 123 -11.72 7.92 3.67
CA PHE A 123 -11.56 7.83 5.13
C PHE A 123 -12.68 8.53 5.87
N ASP A 124 -13.02 8.03 7.07
CA ASP A 124 -13.96 8.74 7.94
C ASP A 124 -13.31 10.02 8.47
N THR A 125 -13.94 11.16 8.16
CA THR A 125 -13.54 12.48 8.67
C THR A 125 -13.41 12.55 10.19
N ALA A 126 -14.19 11.76 10.94
CA ALA A 126 -14.10 11.68 12.40
C ALA A 126 -12.82 10.99 12.88
N ASP A 127 -12.30 10.04 12.10
CA ASP A 127 -11.07 9.31 12.43
C ASP A 127 -9.82 10.00 11.88
N LEU A 128 -9.90 10.72 10.76
CA LEU A 128 -8.79 11.47 10.18
C LEU A 128 -8.18 12.47 11.18
N ALA A 129 -9.02 13.28 11.84
CA ALA A 129 -8.55 14.25 12.83
C ALA A 129 -7.84 13.58 14.03
N ARG A 130 -8.34 12.40 14.43
CA ARG A 130 -7.74 11.63 15.52
C ARG A 130 -6.42 11.00 15.11
N MET A 131 -6.34 10.41 13.91
CA MET A 131 -5.10 9.82 13.39
C MET A 131 -4.01 10.89 13.20
N GLU A 132 -4.39 12.10 12.82
CA GLU A 132 -3.48 13.24 12.75
C GLU A 132 -2.93 13.60 14.13
N ALA A 133 -3.81 13.71 15.14
CA ALA A 133 -3.41 14.00 16.52
C ALA A 133 -2.57 12.88 17.16
N ASP A 134 -2.89 11.62 16.84
CA ASP A 134 -2.17 10.43 17.29
C ASP A 134 -0.84 10.22 16.52
N GLY A 135 -0.60 10.96 15.44
CA GLY A 135 0.59 10.85 14.59
C GLY A 135 0.62 9.61 13.68
N THR A 136 -0.47 8.86 13.57
CA THR A 136 -0.56 7.61 12.80
C THR A 136 -1.09 7.82 11.38
N LEU A 137 -1.57 9.01 11.05
CA LEU A 137 -2.23 9.31 9.77
C LEU A 137 -1.40 8.89 8.55
N ASP A 138 -0.12 9.24 8.55
CA ASP A 138 0.74 9.05 7.38
C ASP A 138 0.99 7.55 7.12
N ASP A 139 1.15 6.74 8.16
CA ASP A 139 1.30 5.29 8.03
C ASP A 139 0.00 4.60 7.67
N VAL A 140 -1.15 5.03 8.24
CA VAL A 140 -2.44 4.47 7.84
C VAL A 140 -2.71 4.74 6.37
N ILE A 141 -2.48 5.95 5.88
CA ILE A 141 -2.67 6.26 4.46
C ILE A 141 -1.68 5.48 3.59
N ALA A 142 -0.40 5.35 4.00
CA ALA A 142 0.56 4.52 3.27
C ALA A 142 0.14 3.04 3.23
N HIS A 143 -0.35 2.50 4.34
CA HIS A 143 -0.87 1.13 4.43
C HIS A 143 -2.01 0.90 3.44
N GLU A 144 -3.03 1.77 3.47
CA GLU A 144 -4.20 1.64 2.61
C GLU A 144 -3.86 1.82 1.12
N MET A 145 -2.88 2.67 0.80
CA MET A 145 -2.37 2.78 -0.56
C MET A 145 -1.66 1.49 -1.01
N GLY A 146 -1.03 0.75 -0.09
CA GLY A 146 -0.50 -0.59 -0.37
C GLY A 146 -1.59 -1.57 -0.83
N HIS A 147 -2.78 -1.51 -0.25
CA HIS A 147 -3.92 -2.31 -0.71
C HIS A 147 -4.42 -1.91 -2.09
N VAL A 148 -4.41 -0.61 -2.42
CA VAL A 148 -4.68 -0.13 -3.79
C VAL A 148 -3.70 -0.72 -4.78
N LEU A 149 -2.41 -0.79 -4.42
CA LEU A 149 -1.33 -1.37 -5.23
C LEU A 149 -1.35 -2.90 -5.32
N GLY A 150 -2.35 -3.57 -4.75
CA GLY A 150 -2.55 -5.01 -4.93
C GLY A 150 -2.09 -5.87 -3.74
N ILE A 151 -1.47 -5.28 -2.72
CA ILE A 151 -1.02 -6.02 -1.54
C ILE A 151 -2.23 -6.53 -0.78
N GLY A 152 -2.34 -7.84 -0.60
CA GLY A 152 -3.48 -8.48 0.07
C GLY A 152 -4.80 -8.49 -0.73
N THR A 153 -4.94 -7.64 -1.75
CA THR A 153 -6.12 -7.57 -2.63
C THR A 153 -5.96 -8.44 -3.88
N LEU A 154 -4.73 -8.57 -4.40
CA LEU A 154 -4.38 -9.41 -5.56
C LEU A 154 -3.58 -10.67 -5.20
N TRP A 155 -3.33 -10.93 -3.91
CA TRP A 155 -2.54 -12.08 -3.45
C TRP A 155 -3.17 -13.46 -3.71
N THR A 156 -4.46 -13.55 -4.05
CA THR A 156 -5.20 -14.84 -4.15
C THR A 156 -4.44 -15.96 -4.89
N PRO A 157 -3.79 -15.73 -6.06
CA PRO A 157 -3.04 -16.77 -6.76
C PRO A 157 -1.79 -17.27 -5.99
N LEU A 158 -1.22 -16.40 -5.17
CA LEU A 158 0.00 -16.57 -4.38
C LEU A 158 -0.28 -17.01 -2.93
N LEU A 159 -1.53 -17.25 -2.56
CA LEU A 159 -1.89 -17.75 -1.24
C LEU A 159 -2.09 -19.27 -1.24
N ARG A 160 -1.64 -19.91 -0.16
CA ARG A 160 -1.95 -21.30 0.20
C ARG A 160 -2.51 -21.35 1.62
N GLY A 161 -3.32 -22.37 1.92
CA GLY A 161 -3.97 -22.48 3.23
C GLY A 161 -5.06 -21.42 3.47
N ARG A 162 -5.67 -20.88 2.39
CA ARG A 162 -6.79 -19.94 2.53
C ARG A 162 -7.94 -20.57 3.31
N GLY A 163 -8.56 -19.80 4.18
CA GLY A 163 -9.63 -20.23 5.09
C GLY A 163 -9.17 -21.08 6.27
N THR A 164 -7.86 -21.39 6.40
CA THR A 164 -7.31 -22.17 7.52
C THR A 164 -6.60 -21.26 8.52
N ASP A 165 -6.22 -21.79 9.67
CA ASP A 165 -5.47 -21.05 10.70
C ASP A 165 -4.03 -20.73 10.28
N ASP A 166 -3.57 -21.20 9.11
CA ASP A 166 -2.24 -20.90 8.62
C ASP A 166 -2.21 -20.58 7.12
N PRO A 167 -2.81 -19.46 6.69
CA PRO A 167 -2.63 -18.95 5.34
C PRO A 167 -1.19 -18.45 5.18
N ARG A 168 -0.64 -18.69 3.99
CA ARG A 168 0.76 -18.43 3.66
C ARG A 168 0.88 -17.85 2.27
N PHE A 169 1.76 -16.85 2.11
CA PHE A 169 2.12 -16.27 0.83
C PHE A 169 3.33 -16.99 0.23
N THR A 170 3.23 -17.39 -1.03
CA THR A 170 4.18 -18.28 -1.71
C THR A 170 4.96 -17.63 -2.84
N GLY A 171 4.88 -16.30 -2.99
CA GLY A 171 5.73 -15.57 -3.95
C GLY A 171 7.21 -15.76 -3.64
N ALA A 172 8.00 -16.07 -4.66
CA ALA A 172 9.39 -16.51 -4.48
C ALA A 172 10.29 -15.40 -3.93
N GLY A 173 10.07 -14.16 -4.37
CA GLY A 173 10.81 -12.99 -3.90
C GLY A 173 10.56 -12.73 -2.42
N ALA A 174 9.29 -12.63 -2.02
CA ALA A 174 8.91 -12.42 -0.63
C ALA A 174 9.38 -13.56 0.28
N VAL A 175 9.31 -14.82 -0.18
CA VAL A 175 9.83 -15.97 0.55
C VAL A 175 11.34 -15.88 0.76
N ALA A 176 12.11 -15.43 -0.24
CA ALA A 176 13.54 -15.23 -0.08
C ALA A 176 13.87 -14.14 0.95
N GLN A 177 13.16 -13.00 0.92
CA GLN A 177 13.37 -11.92 1.89
C GLN A 177 12.91 -12.31 3.30
N TRP A 178 11.85 -13.11 3.41
CA TRP A 178 11.41 -13.70 4.68
C TRP A 178 12.51 -14.61 5.28
N GLY A 179 13.16 -15.42 4.44
CA GLY A 179 14.32 -16.22 4.85
C GLY A 179 15.49 -15.37 5.36
N ALA A 180 15.75 -14.23 4.72
CA ALA A 180 16.80 -13.30 5.16
C ALA A 180 16.52 -12.66 6.54
N LEU A 181 15.25 -12.57 6.95
CA LEU A 181 14.85 -12.14 8.29
C LEU A 181 14.90 -13.28 9.34
N GLY A 182 15.36 -14.47 8.97
CA GLY A 182 15.38 -15.66 9.84
C GLY A 182 14.11 -16.51 9.77
N GLY A 183 13.20 -16.17 8.85
CA GLY A 183 12.01 -16.95 8.57
C GLY A 183 12.28 -18.28 7.87
N THR A 184 11.29 -19.17 7.89
CA THR A 184 11.35 -20.44 7.16
C THR A 184 10.08 -20.68 6.36
N GLY A 185 10.22 -21.27 5.17
CA GLY A 185 9.10 -21.63 4.31
C GLY A 185 8.36 -20.42 3.74
N ALA A 186 7.06 -20.58 3.52
CA ALA A 186 6.19 -19.53 2.99
C ALA A 186 5.90 -18.45 4.05
N VAL A 187 5.67 -17.21 3.60
CA VAL A 187 5.51 -16.04 4.48
C VAL A 187 4.18 -16.14 5.25
N PRO A 188 4.17 -15.99 6.59
CA PRO A 188 2.94 -15.97 7.38
C PRO A 188 2.00 -14.83 6.98
N VAL A 189 0.77 -15.18 6.61
CA VAL A 189 -0.30 -14.23 6.34
C VAL A 189 -1.26 -14.22 7.53
N GLU A 190 -1.92 -13.09 7.75
CA GLU A 190 -2.87 -12.89 8.84
C GLU A 190 -4.01 -13.91 8.77
N ASN A 191 -4.23 -14.62 9.87
CA ASN A 191 -5.20 -15.69 10.01
C ASN A 191 -6.40 -15.30 10.90
N THR A 192 -6.36 -14.13 11.50
CA THR A 192 -7.42 -13.60 12.37
C THR A 192 -8.11 -12.39 11.75
N GLY A 193 -9.19 -11.92 12.38
CA GLY A 193 -9.97 -10.78 11.90
C GLY A 193 -11.05 -11.14 10.88
N GLY A 194 -11.68 -10.10 10.31
CA GLY A 194 -12.76 -10.23 9.32
C GLY A 194 -12.22 -10.27 7.89
N ALA A 195 -13.11 -10.21 6.90
CA ALA A 195 -12.74 -10.24 5.48
C ALA A 195 -11.83 -9.07 5.04
N GLY A 196 -11.84 -7.94 5.77
CA GLY A 196 -10.92 -6.83 5.55
C GLY A 196 -9.51 -7.08 6.11
N THR A 197 -9.35 -7.98 7.08
CA THR A 197 -8.06 -8.21 7.79
C THR A 197 -7.42 -9.54 7.41
N ARG A 198 -8.16 -10.64 7.52
CA ARG A 198 -7.66 -11.98 7.26
C ARG A 198 -7.25 -12.13 5.80
N GLU A 199 -6.14 -12.80 5.55
CA GLU A 199 -5.58 -13.03 4.19
C GLU A 199 -5.17 -11.76 3.43
N GLY A 200 -5.34 -10.58 4.02
CA GLY A 200 -5.02 -9.29 3.43
C GLY A 200 -3.71 -8.67 3.91
N HIS A 201 -3.11 -9.23 4.95
CA HIS A 201 -2.01 -8.63 5.68
C HIS A 201 -0.94 -9.64 6.00
N TRP A 202 0.27 -9.16 6.29
CA TRP A 202 1.23 -9.97 7.02
C TRP A 202 0.70 -10.28 8.41
N ARG A 203 1.06 -11.46 8.93
CA ARG A 203 0.57 -11.88 10.25
C ARG A 203 1.11 -10.96 11.34
N GLU A 204 0.20 -10.34 12.07
CA GLU A 204 0.53 -9.39 13.14
C GLU A 204 1.44 -10.00 14.19
N THR A 205 1.14 -11.23 14.64
CA THR A 205 1.94 -11.91 15.68
C THR A 205 3.35 -12.29 15.22
N THR A 206 3.64 -12.14 13.92
CA THR A 206 4.96 -12.39 13.34
C THR A 206 5.66 -11.10 12.96
N PHE A 207 4.94 -10.15 12.35
CA PHE A 207 5.52 -8.94 11.78
C PHE A 207 5.39 -7.72 12.70
N GLY A 208 4.42 -7.67 13.60
CA GLY A 208 4.22 -6.55 14.51
C GLY A 208 4.18 -5.22 13.77
N THR A 209 5.19 -4.39 13.99
CA THR A 209 5.28 -3.01 13.51
C THR A 209 5.63 -2.88 12.01
N GLU A 210 5.55 -3.92 11.20
CA GLU A 210 5.69 -3.78 9.74
C GLU A 210 4.47 -3.05 9.15
N LEU A 211 4.64 -2.22 8.12
CA LEU A 211 3.53 -1.39 7.64
C LEU A 211 2.32 -2.20 7.19
N MET A 212 2.49 -3.32 6.50
CA MET A 212 1.40 -4.14 5.94
C MET A 212 0.97 -5.28 6.87
N SER A 213 1.27 -5.20 8.17
CA SER A 213 0.69 -6.06 9.19
C SER A 213 -0.78 -5.67 9.46
N GLY A 214 -1.57 -6.53 10.12
CA GLY A 214 -3.01 -6.30 10.28
C GLY A 214 -3.40 -5.10 11.15
N PHE A 215 -2.42 -4.49 11.83
CA PHE A 215 -2.66 -3.46 12.84
C PHE A 215 -1.57 -2.40 12.83
N ILE A 216 -1.97 -1.14 12.59
CA ILE A 216 -1.09 0.02 12.84
C ILE A 216 -1.26 0.42 14.31
N ALA A 217 -0.35 -0.04 15.16
CA ALA A 217 -0.39 0.19 16.60
C ALA A 217 0.35 1.49 17.01
N GLU A 218 1.29 1.95 16.21
CA GLU A 218 2.11 3.15 16.46
C GLU A 218 2.52 3.82 15.15
N ALA A 219 3.24 4.94 15.23
CA ALA A 219 3.80 5.60 14.06
C ALA A 219 5.18 5.01 13.73
N GLN A 220 5.63 5.24 12.49
CA GLN A 220 6.91 4.83 11.91
C GLN A 220 7.00 3.33 11.60
N ASN A 221 5.89 2.70 11.17
CA ASN A 221 5.91 1.31 10.71
C ASN A 221 6.67 1.19 9.38
N PRO A 222 7.81 0.47 9.30
CA PRO A 222 8.59 0.38 8.07
C PRO A 222 7.99 -0.52 6.98
N LEU A 223 8.29 -0.20 5.73
CA LEU A 223 8.09 -1.05 4.55
C LEU A 223 9.27 -1.99 4.36
N SER A 224 9.11 -3.23 4.83
CA SER A 224 10.15 -4.24 4.76
C SER A 224 10.45 -4.69 3.33
N ARG A 225 11.65 -5.27 3.14
CA ARG A 225 12.00 -5.96 1.89
C ARG A 225 11.02 -7.09 1.54
N VAL A 226 10.35 -7.70 2.51
CA VAL A 226 9.33 -8.73 2.28
C VAL A 226 8.13 -8.13 1.55
N THR A 227 7.65 -6.98 2.01
CA THR A 227 6.55 -6.23 1.39
C THR A 227 6.91 -5.79 -0.03
N VAL A 228 8.08 -5.17 -0.21
CA VAL A 228 8.53 -4.72 -1.55
C VAL A 228 8.70 -5.90 -2.51
N ALA A 229 9.24 -7.03 -2.04
CA ALA A 229 9.36 -8.23 -2.86
C ALA A 229 8.00 -8.86 -3.21
N SER A 230 6.98 -8.71 -2.37
CA SER A 230 5.63 -9.19 -2.69
C SER A 230 4.99 -8.45 -3.87
N LEU A 231 5.35 -7.17 -4.08
CA LEU A 231 4.95 -6.41 -5.27
C LEU A 231 5.65 -6.95 -6.53
N ALA A 232 6.93 -7.32 -6.42
CA ALA A 232 7.64 -7.99 -7.51
C ALA A 232 7.00 -9.32 -7.88
N ASP A 233 6.57 -10.10 -6.87
CA ASP A 233 5.86 -11.36 -7.07
C ASP A 233 4.48 -11.17 -7.72
N LEU A 234 3.87 -9.98 -7.60
CA LEU A 234 2.64 -9.59 -8.32
C LEU A 234 2.90 -9.15 -9.78
N GLY A 235 4.13 -8.76 -10.11
CA GLY A 235 4.53 -8.33 -11.46
C GLY A 235 5.03 -6.89 -11.56
N TYR A 236 5.12 -6.15 -10.45
CA TYR A 236 5.75 -4.82 -10.45
C TYR A 236 7.27 -4.93 -10.65
N VAL A 237 7.86 -3.92 -11.28
CA VAL A 237 9.31 -3.74 -11.26
C VAL A 237 9.67 -2.86 -10.07
N VAL A 238 10.41 -3.43 -9.12
CA VAL A 238 10.75 -2.78 -7.85
C VAL A 238 12.25 -2.56 -7.67
N ASP A 239 12.59 -1.60 -6.81
CA ASP A 239 13.91 -1.43 -6.21
C ASP A 239 13.87 -1.95 -4.76
N LEU A 240 14.45 -3.13 -4.52
CA LEU A 240 14.48 -3.74 -3.19
C LEU A 240 15.39 -2.99 -2.21
N ASP A 241 16.38 -2.24 -2.72
CA ASP A 241 17.33 -1.51 -1.87
C ASP A 241 16.75 -0.18 -1.38
N ALA A 242 15.65 0.27 -2.00
CA ALA A 242 14.81 1.36 -1.51
C ALA A 242 13.85 0.94 -0.37
N ALA A 243 13.78 -0.36 -0.03
CA ALA A 243 13.01 -0.83 1.12
C ALA A 243 13.57 -0.27 2.44
N GLU A 244 12.71 -0.18 3.45
CA GLU A 244 13.07 0.43 4.72
C GLU A 244 13.67 -0.62 5.68
N PRO A 245 14.62 -0.22 6.55
CA PRO A 245 15.19 -1.11 7.54
C PRO A 245 14.10 -1.69 8.45
N TYR A 246 14.08 -3.01 8.55
CA TYR A 246 13.11 -3.73 9.36
C TYR A 246 13.71 -5.01 9.93
N THR A 247 13.34 -5.33 11.15
CA THR A 247 13.70 -6.57 11.85
C THR A 247 12.47 -7.14 12.53
N LEU A 248 12.38 -8.46 12.62
CA LEU A 248 11.26 -9.09 13.31
C LEU A 248 11.19 -8.67 14.78
N PRO A 249 9.98 -8.57 15.36
CA PRO A 249 9.80 -8.31 16.78
C PRO A 249 10.56 -9.35 17.62
N THR A 250 11.18 -8.89 18.70
CA THR A 250 11.75 -9.81 19.70
C THR A 250 10.63 -10.64 20.35
N PRO A 251 10.92 -11.82 20.93
CA PRO A 251 9.89 -12.65 21.57
C PRO A 251 9.08 -11.91 22.65
N SER A 252 9.72 -11.00 23.40
CA SER A 252 9.06 -10.14 24.38
C SER A 252 8.10 -9.13 23.74
N SER A 253 8.48 -8.55 22.60
CA SER A 253 7.64 -7.62 21.84
C SER A 253 6.47 -8.35 21.17
N ALA A 254 6.70 -9.55 20.63
CA ALA A 254 5.65 -10.40 20.06
C ALA A 254 4.57 -10.78 21.09
N ALA A 255 4.98 -11.09 22.32
CA ALA A 255 4.04 -11.36 23.41
C ALA A 255 3.20 -10.12 23.78
N ALA A 256 3.78 -8.92 23.71
CA ALA A 256 3.05 -7.67 23.95
C ALA A 256 2.06 -7.34 22.82
N ILE A 257 2.41 -7.61 21.55
CA ILE A 257 1.53 -7.45 20.39
C ILE A 257 0.27 -8.32 20.54
N VAL A 258 0.41 -9.56 21.01
CA VAL A 258 -0.72 -10.47 21.28
C VAL A 258 -1.62 -9.95 22.41
N ALA A 259 -1.06 -9.19 23.37
CA ALA A 259 -1.77 -8.72 24.56
C ALA A 259 -2.35 -7.29 24.43
N GLY A 260 -1.91 -6.51 23.44
CA GLY A 260 -2.26 -5.11 23.26
C GLY A 260 -3.59 -4.88 22.52
N PRO A 261 -4.31 -3.78 22.80
CA PRO A 261 -5.45 -3.37 21.98
C PRO A 261 -4.95 -2.74 20.66
N GLY A 262 -4.58 -3.57 19.68
CA GLY A 262 -4.27 -3.08 18.33
C GLY A 262 -5.50 -2.47 17.67
N ARG A 263 -5.35 -1.33 16.98
CA ARG A 263 -6.39 -0.80 16.09
C ARG A 263 -6.38 -1.66 14.82
N ARG A 264 -7.43 -2.46 14.65
CA ARG A 264 -7.61 -3.28 13.43
C ARG A 264 -7.65 -2.38 12.22
N CYS A 265 -6.99 -2.78 11.13
CA CYS A 265 -7.40 -2.34 9.81
C CYS A 265 -8.87 -2.75 9.61
N ARG A 266 -9.79 -1.79 9.81
CA ARG A 266 -11.23 -1.91 9.58
C ARG A 266 -11.60 -1.19 8.29
N VAL A 267 -10.73 -1.32 7.30
CA VAL A 267 -10.95 -0.71 6.00
C VAL A 267 -11.68 -1.71 5.12
N GLU A 268 -12.80 -1.27 4.55
CA GLU A 268 -13.56 -2.09 3.61
C GLU A 268 -12.88 -2.09 2.23
N ARG A 269 -13.08 -3.18 1.48
CA ARG A 269 -12.51 -3.32 0.14
C ARG A 269 -13.55 -2.95 -0.91
N PRO A 270 -13.26 -2.00 -1.81
CA PRO A 270 -14.18 -1.67 -2.88
C PRO A 270 -14.35 -2.85 -3.85
N ARG A 271 -15.41 -2.80 -4.65
CA ARG A 271 -15.61 -3.77 -5.72
C ARG A 271 -14.58 -3.54 -6.83
N VAL A 272 -13.87 -4.60 -7.19
CA VAL A 272 -12.88 -4.59 -8.27
C VAL A 272 -13.53 -5.01 -9.59
N ALA A 273 -13.24 -4.29 -10.68
CA ALA A 273 -13.53 -4.71 -12.04
C ALA A 273 -12.24 -4.85 -12.85
N VAL A 274 -12.15 -5.89 -13.67
CA VAL A 274 -11.05 -6.04 -14.64
C VAL A 274 -11.44 -5.28 -15.92
N LEU A 275 -10.54 -4.42 -16.39
CA LEU A 275 -10.70 -3.66 -17.63
C LEU A 275 -10.73 -4.61 -18.85
N PRO A 276 -11.50 -4.27 -19.89
CA PRO A 276 -11.50 -5.05 -21.12
C PRO A 276 -10.15 -4.95 -21.83
N GLU A 277 -9.82 -5.94 -22.67
CA GLU A 277 -8.61 -5.94 -23.51
C GLU A 277 -8.52 -4.68 -24.40
N SER A 278 -9.65 -4.14 -24.84
CA SER A 278 -9.71 -2.92 -25.64
C SER A 278 -9.22 -1.67 -24.92
N ALA A 279 -9.01 -1.72 -23.61
CA ALA A 279 -8.48 -0.60 -22.82
C ALA A 279 -6.97 -0.39 -23.04
N VAL A 280 -6.23 -1.36 -23.56
CA VAL A 280 -4.75 -1.27 -23.68
C VAL A 280 -4.31 -0.51 -24.95
N ASP A 281 -5.16 -0.47 -25.97
CA ASP A 281 -4.84 0.08 -27.30
C ASP A 281 -5.48 1.47 -27.56
N GLY A 282 -5.98 2.13 -26.50
CA GLY A 282 -6.73 3.40 -26.54
C GLY A 282 -5.87 4.64 -26.43
#